data_AF-A0AAD6P948-F1
#
_entry.id   AF-A0AAD6P948-F1
#
_cell.length_a   1.000
_cell.length_b   1.000
_cell.length_c   1.000
_cell.angle_alpha   90.00
_cell.angle_beta   90.00
_cell.angle_gamma   90.00
#
_symmetry.space_group_name_H-M   'P 1'
#
loop_
_entity.id
_entity.type
_entity.pdbx_description
1 polymer ?
#
loop_
_entity_poly.entity_id
_entity_poly.type
_entity_poly.pdbx_seq_one_letter_code
_entity_poly.pdbx_strand_id
1 'polypeptide(L)'
;MPLQPDSYTLGALLDACRVHGDVQLGEEMADSLAQRCLDHGGVHVLLSNMYASADKWEDVSKIRKKMEDKNIRKLPGCSSVEVNGTVCEFVTGDRSYALEEDIKFLLFGIDKNLKSLSLDDDDDQDSVTMEQVFS
;
A
#
# COMPACT_ATOMS: atom_id res chain seq x y z
N MET A 1 -16.68 -20.47 26.18
CA MET A 1 -15.49 -21.18 25.67
C MET A 1 -14.58 -20.12 25.06
N PRO A 2 -13.42 -19.77 25.66
CA PRO A 2 -12.54 -18.80 25.04
C PRO A 2 -11.81 -19.50 23.88
N LEU A 3 -12.19 -19.15 22.64
CA LEU A 3 -11.48 -19.56 21.44
C LEU A 3 -10.29 -18.61 21.25
N GLN A 4 -9.09 -19.14 21.03
CA GLN A 4 -7.97 -18.28 20.65
C GLN A 4 -8.23 -17.72 19.25
N PRO A 5 -8.12 -16.40 19.04
CA PRO A 5 -8.37 -15.80 17.74
C PRO A 5 -7.26 -16.20 16.77
N ASP A 6 -7.65 -16.52 15.54
CA ASP A 6 -6.75 -16.84 14.43
C ASP A 6 -6.27 -15.57 13.71
N SER A 7 -5.41 -15.74 12.70
CA SER A 7 -4.86 -14.63 11.92
C SER A 7 -5.95 -13.81 11.23
N TYR A 8 -7.02 -14.45 10.76
CA TYR A 8 -8.13 -13.78 10.09
C TYR A 8 -8.93 -12.91 11.06
N THR A 9 -9.22 -13.41 12.26
CA THR A 9 -9.96 -12.68 13.28
C THR A 9 -9.18 -11.46 13.77
N LEU A 10 -7.89 -11.64 14.07
CA LEU A 10 -7.02 -10.54 14.49
C LEU A 10 -6.76 -9.55 13.34
N GLY A 11 -6.63 -10.04 12.11
CA GLY A 11 -6.48 -9.21 10.92
C GLY A 11 -7.73 -8.37 10.63
N ALA A 12 -8.93 -8.93 10.80
CA ALA A 12 -10.18 -8.19 10.66
C ALA A 12 -10.32 -7.10 11.75
N LEU A 13 -9.91 -7.40 12.98
CA LEU A 13 -9.90 -6.40 14.05
C LEU A 13 -8.89 -5.28 13.78
N LEU A 14 -7.68 -5.61 13.33
CA LEU A 14 -6.68 -4.63 12.90
C LEU A 14 -7.21 -3.74 11.77
N ASP A 15 -7.94 -4.32 10.81
CA ASP A 15 -8.56 -3.56 9.74
C ASP A 15 -9.66 -2.61 10.25
N ALA A 16 -10.43 -3.03 11.25
CA ALA A 16 -11.38 -2.15 11.93
C ALA A 16 -10.67 -1.00 12.67
N CYS A 17 -9.55 -1.26 13.35
CA CYS A 17 -8.73 -0.22 13.97
C CYS A 17 -8.26 0.81 12.93
N ARG A 18 -7.86 0.36 11.74
CA ARG A 18 -7.52 1.25 10.61
C ARG A 18 -8.69 2.14 10.21
N VAL A 19 -9.88 1.56 10.03
CA VAL A 19 -11.09 2.31 9.60
C VAL A 19 -11.48 3.36 10.64
N HIS A 20 -11.29 3.08 11.93
CA HIS A 20 -11.61 3.99 13.02
C HIS A 20 -10.46 4.92 13.44
N GLY A 21 -9.27 4.78 12.86
CA GLY A 21 -8.09 5.59 13.19
C GLY A 21 -7.49 5.30 14.57
N ASP A 22 -7.78 4.14 15.17
CA ASP A 22 -7.23 3.74 16.47
C ASP A 22 -5.84 3.11 16.30
N VAL A 23 -4.82 3.97 16.21
CA VAL A 23 -3.43 3.56 15.98
C VAL A 23 -2.88 2.72 17.12
N GLN A 24 -3.20 3.05 18.38
CA GLN A 24 -2.68 2.32 19.54
C GLN A 24 -3.19 0.89 19.56
N LEU A 25 -4.50 0.69 19.38
CA LEU A 25 -5.06 -0.65 19.33
C LEU A 25 -4.56 -1.42 18.10
N GLY A 26 -4.33 -0.72 16.97
CA GLY A 26 -3.70 -1.31 15.79
C GLY A 26 -2.29 -1.85 16.04
N GLU A 27 -1.46 -1.11 16.77
CA GLU A 27 -0.12 -1.55 17.19
C GLU A 27 -0.19 -2.80 18.07
N GLU A 28 -1.05 -2.80 19.09
CA GLU A 28 -1.23 -3.96 19.97
C GLU A 28 -1.67 -5.21 19.20
N MET A 29 -2.56 -5.07 18.21
CA MET A 29 -3.01 -6.18 17.38
C MET A 29 -1.89 -6.69 16.46
N ALA A 30 -1.13 -5.79 15.85
CA ALA A 30 0.02 -6.16 15.01
C ALA A 30 1.11 -6.87 15.82
N ASP A 31 1.39 -6.41 17.04
CA ASP A 31 2.33 -7.07 17.95
C ASP A 31 1.83 -8.43 18.42
N SER A 32 0.53 -8.57 18.70
CA SER A 32 -0.08 -9.86 19.04
C SER A 32 0.04 -10.87 17.88
N LEU A 33 -0.20 -10.42 16.64
CA LEU A 33 -0.02 -11.22 15.43
C LEU A 33 1.45 -11.68 15.28
N ALA A 34 2.41 -10.78 15.48
CA ALA A 34 3.83 -11.08 15.39
C ALA A 34 4.30 -12.05 16.48
N GLN A 35 3.87 -11.87 17.73
CA GLN A 35 4.21 -12.77 18.84
C GLN A 35 3.68 -14.19 18.64
N ARG A 36 2.56 -14.33 17.90
CA ARG A 36 1.93 -15.61 17.59
C ARG A 36 2.42 -16.24 16.28
N CYS A 37 3.37 -15.61 15.58
CA CYS A 37 3.81 -15.99 14.23
C CYS A 37 2.64 -16.07 13.23
N LEU A 38 1.64 -15.20 13.39
CA LEU A 38 0.47 -15.07 12.51
C LEU A 38 0.56 -13.82 11.62
N ASP A 39 1.66 -13.07 11.69
CA ASP A 39 1.92 -11.90 10.87
C ASP A 39 2.26 -12.28 9.42
N HIS A 40 1.82 -11.44 8.49
CA HIS A 40 2.11 -11.57 7.06
C HIS A 40 2.23 -10.18 6.43
N GLY A 41 2.68 -10.10 5.18
CA GLY A 41 2.91 -8.80 4.50
C GLY A 41 1.72 -7.84 4.56
N GLY A 42 0.48 -8.35 4.49
CA GLY A 42 -0.72 -7.53 4.68
C GLY A 42 -0.84 -6.80 6.03
N VAL A 43 -0.38 -7.40 7.13
CA VAL A 43 -0.43 -6.79 8.48
C VAL A 43 0.49 -5.58 8.54
N HIS A 44 1.71 -5.71 8.02
CA HIS A 44 2.66 -4.60 7.96
C HIS A 44 2.19 -3.47 7.06
N VAL A 45 1.55 -3.79 5.93
CA VAL A 45 0.95 -2.78 5.04
C VAL A 45 -0.19 -2.04 5.75
N LEU A 46 -1.07 -2.75 6.47
CA LEU A 46 -2.14 -2.11 7.23
C LEU A 46 -1.60 -1.17 8.31
N LEU A 47 -0.61 -1.63 9.09
CA LEU A 47 0.02 -0.80 10.12
C LEU A 47 0.73 0.43 9.53
N SER A 48 1.44 0.26 8.40
CA SER A 48 2.07 1.37 7.68
C SER A 48 1.04 2.40 7.20
N ASN A 49 -0.10 1.95 6.67
CA ASN A 49 -1.18 2.84 6.26
C ASN A 49 -1.79 3.60 7.44
N MET A 50 -1.96 2.94 8.59
CA MET A 50 -2.45 3.59 9.80
C MET A 50 -1.50 4.69 10.28
N TYR A 51 -0.18 4.46 10.23
CA TYR A 51 0.81 5.49 10.51
C TYR A 51 0.76 6.65 9.52
N ALA A 52 0.62 6.35 8.22
CA ALA A 52 0.50 7.38 7.19
C ALA A 52 -0.74 8.26 7.40
N SER A 53 -1.89 7.66 7.73
CA SER A 53 -3.13 8.40 8.04
C SER A 53 -3.04 9.24 9.32
N ALA A 54 -2.05 8.97 10.18
CA ALA A 54 -1.78 9.73 11.41
C ALA A 54 -0.55 10.65 11.28
N ASP A 55 -0.10 10.92 10.05
CA ASP A 55 1.08 11.76 9.73
C ASP A 55 2.40 11.30 10.38
N LYS A 56 2.49 10.02 10.76
CA LYS A 56 3.68 9.41 11.38
C LYS A 56 4.64 8.83 10.33
N TRP A 57 5.17 9.70 9.47
CA TRP A 57 6.03 9.31 8.33
C TRP A 57 7.33 8.60 8.71
N GLU A 58 7.87 8.89 9.90
CA GLU A 58 9.05 8.19 10.41
C GLU A 58 8.73 6.71 10.70
N ASP A 59 7.55 6.44 11.26
CA ASP A 59 7.12 5.07 11.58
C ASP A 59 6.72 4.30 10.32
N VAL A 60 6.14 4.98 9.33
CA VAL A 60 5.95 4.44 7.97
C VAL A 60 7.29 3.94 7.42
N SER A 61 8.33 4.78 7.49
CA SER A 61 9.66 4.45 6.99
C SER A 61 10.29 3.26 7.73
N LYS A 62 10.13 3.20 9.06
CA LYS A 62 10.60 2.06 9.87
C LYS A 62 9.92 0.75 9.47
N ILE A 63 8.60 0.77 9.23
CA ILE A 63 7.87 -0.42 8.81
C ILE A 63 8.32 -0.88 7.42
N ARG A 64 8.47 0.04 6.45
CA ARG A 64 8.95 -0.29 5.11
C ARG A 64 10.35 -0.91 5.14
N LYS A 65 11.27 -0.29 5.87
CA LYS A 65 12.63 -0.83 6.06
C LYS A 65 12.61 -2.22 6.70
N LYS A 66 11.78 -2.43 7.73
CA LYS A 66 11.61 -3.75 8.37
C LYS A 66 11.08 -4.80 7.39
N MET A 67 10.18 -4.41 6.48
CA MET A 67 9.67 -5.31 5.45
C MET A 67 10.77 -5.68 4.44
N GLU A 68 11.56 -4.71 3.98
CA GLU A 68 12.72 -4.93 3.11
C GLU A 68 13.77 -5.84 3.76
N ASP A 69 14.21 -5.52 4.97
CA ASP A 69 15.23 -6.26 5.72
C ASP A 69 14.84 -7.73 5.92
N LYS A 70 13.53 -7.99 6.11
CA LYS A 70 12.99 -9.33 6.32
C LYS A 70 12.47 -9.99 5.04
N ASN A 71 12.63 -9.37 3.88
CA ASN A 71 12.05 -9.81 2.60
C ASN A 71 10.54 -10.09 2.67
N ILE A 72 9.82 -9.37 3.53
CA ILE A 72 8.37 -9.48 3.68
C ILE A 72 7.73 -8.72 2.53
N ARG A 73 7.04 -9.45 1.65
CA ARG A 73 6.27 -8.87 0.56
C ARG A 73 4.80 -9.17 0.73
N LYS A 74 3.94 -8.19 0.44
CA LYS A 74 2.52 -8.47 0.26
C LYS A 74 2.39 -9.34 -1.00
N LEU A 75 1.52 -10.34 -0.96
CA LEU A 75 1.18 -11.09 -2.17
C LEU A 75 0.59 -10.09 -3.19
N PRO A 76 1.12 -10.04 -4.42
CA PRO A 76 0.58 -9.16 -5.45
C PRO A 76 -0.87 -9.55 -5.71
N GLY A 77 -1.75 -8.56 -5.82
CA GLY A 77 -3.11 -8.82 -6.29
C GLY A 77 -3.09 -9.13 -7.77
N CYS A 78 -3.87 -10.11 -8.19
CA CYS A 78 -4.13 -10.37 -9.60
C CYS A 78 -5.63 -10.18 -9.90
N SER A 79 -5.92 -9.69 -11.10
CA SER A 79 -7.25 -9.68 -11.67
C SER A 79 -7.16 -10.08 -13.14
N SER A 80 -8.23 -10.57 -13.73
CA SER A 80 -8.24 -10.91 -15.16
C SER A 80 -9.56 -10.55 -15.80
N VAL A 81 -9.51 -10.23 -17.09
CA VAL A 81 -10.69 -9.96 -17.92
C VAL A 81 -10.55 -10.72 -19.23
N GLU A 82 -11.67 -11.20 -19.76
CA GLU A 82 -11.73 -11.81 -21.08
C GLU A 82 -12.31 -10.83 -22.10
N VAL A 83 -11.56 -10.55 -23.15
CA VAL A 83 -11.99 -9.69 -24.26
C VAL A 83 -11.82 -10.47 -25.56
N ASN A 84 -12.93 -10.68 -26.27
CA ASN A 84 -12.93 -11.39 -27.56
C ASN A 84 -12.23 -12.77 -27.51
N GLY A 85 -12.42 -13.53 -26.43
CA GLY A 85 -11.79 -14.85 -26.25
C GLY A 85 -10.32 -14.81 -25.82
N THR A 86 -9.77 -13.62 -25.56
CA THR A 86 -8.41 -13.45 -25.02
C THR A 86 -8.49 -13.08 -23.54
N VAL A 87 -7.81 -13.84 -22.69
CA VAL A 87 -7.68 -13.51 -21.25
C VAL A 87 -6.51 -12.55 -21.07
N CYS A 88 -6.80 -11.36 -20.55
CA CYS A 88 -5.81 -10.40 -20.11
C CYS A 88 -5.71 -10.47 -18.58
N GLU A 89 -4.53 -10.84 -18.06
CA GLU A 89 -4.23 -10.84 -16.63
C GLU A 89 -3.56 -9.51 -16.24
N PHE A 90 -3.94 -8.99 -15.08
CA PHE A 90 -3.45 -7.76 -14.46
C PHE A 90 -2.86 -8.09 -13.09
N VAL A 91 -1.53 -8.06 -12.98
CA VAL A 91 -0.82 -8.32 -11.73
C VAL A 91 -0.29 -7.02 -11.14
N THR A 92 -0.48 -6.83 -9.83
CA THR A 92 0.01 -5.64 -9.11
C THR A 92 1.53 -5.55 -9.24
N GLY A 93 2.03 -4.43 -9.76
CA GLY A 93 3.46 -4.19 -9.95
C GLY A 93 4.04 -4.77 -11.24
N ASP A 94 3.22 -5.44 -12.07
CA ASP A 94 3.64 -5.89 -13.39
C ASP A 94 3.76 -4.71 -14.37
N ARG A 95 4.89 -4.68 -15.10
CA ARG A 95 5.29 -3.65 -16.07
C ARG A 95 5.47 -4.24 -17.47
N SER A 96 4.87 -5.40 -17.74
CA SER A 96 5.02 -6.10 -19.02
C SER A 96 3.95 -5.73 -20.05
N TYR A 97 3.13 -4.70 -19.78
CA TYR A 97 2.03 -4.31 -20.65
C TYR A 97 2.49 -3.45 -21.83
N ALA A 98 2.15 -3.87 -23.04
CA ALA A 98 2.40 -3.14 -24.28
C ALA A 98 1.78 -1.72 -24.31
N LEU A 99 0.79 -1.44 -23.46
CA LEU A 99 0.10 -0.16 -23.34
C LEU A 99 0.65 0.74 -22.21
N GLU A 100 1.69 0.30 -21.49
CA GLU A 100 2.23 1.06 -20.36
C GLU A 100 2.77 2.44 -20.79
N GLU A 101 3.43 2.52 -21.94
CA GLU A 101 3.95 3.78 -22.48
C GLU A 101 2.82 4.77 -22.80
N ASP A 102 1.75 4.29 -23.44
CA ASP A 102 0.58 5.10 -23.78
C ASP A 102 -0.14 5.62 -22.52
N ILE A 103 -0.32 4.76 -21.51
CA ILE A 103 -0.92 5.13 -20.22
C ILE A 103 -0.06 6.17 -19.50
N LYS A 104 1.27 5.99 -19.47
CA LYS A 104 2.20 6.96 -18.88
C LYS A 104 2.16 8.30 -19.61
N PHE A 105 2.11 8.27 -20.94
CA PHE A 105 2.03 9.49 -21.75
C PHE A 105 0.74 10.27 -21.47
N LEU A 106 -0.39 9.57 -21.37
CA LEU A 106 -1.68 10.17 -21.00
C LEU A 106 -1.67 10.77 -19.60
N LEU A 107 -1.14 10.04 -18.61
CA LEU A 107 -0.99 10.53 -17.23
C LEU A 107 -0.10 11.77 -17.16
N PHE A 108 1.01 11.79 -17.90
CA PHE A 108 1.89 12.95 -17.99
C PHE A 108 1.20 14.17 -18.63
N GLY A 109 0.35 13.94 -19.63
CA GLY A 109 -0.52 14.97 -20.19
C GLY A 109 -1.47 15.54 -19.15
N ILE A 110 -2.13 14.69 -18.34
CA ILE A 110 -3.03 15.13 -17.28
C ILE A 110 -2.27 15.93 -16.20
N ASP A 111 -1.12 15.43 -15.73
CA ASP A 111 -0.27 16.11 -14.73
C ASP A 111 0.13 17.52 -15.19
N LYS A 112 0.57 17.66 -16.45
CA LYS A 112 0.90 18.98 -17.03
C LYS A 112 -0.30 19.92 -17.06
N ASN A 113 -1.47 19.41 -17.45
CA ASN A 113 -2.67 20.24 -17.49
C ASN A 113 -3.11 20.69 -16.09
N LEU A 114 -3.04 19.80 -15.10
CA LEU A 114 -3.37 20.13 -13.71
C LEU A 114 -2.41 21.18 -13.14
N LYS A 115 -1.10 21.05 -13.40
CA LYS A 115 -0.08 22.04 -13.00
C LYS A 115 -0.27 23.40 -13.69
N SER A 116 -0.71 23.40 -14.96
CA SER A 116 -0.99 24.66 -15.66
C SER A 116 -2.26 25.38 -15.20
N LEU A 117 -3.16 24.69 -14.49
CA LEU A 117 -4.40 25.25 -13.95
C LEU A 117 -4.23 25.81 -12.53
N SER A 118 -3.26 25.31 -11.77
CA SER A 118 -2.78 25.94 -10.53
C SER A 118 -1.80 27.06 -10.88
N LEU A 119 -2.31 28.27 -11.10
CA LEU A 119 -1.48 29.47 -11.22
C LEU A 119 -0.86 29.80 -9.85
N ASP A 120 0.47 29.61 -9.77
CA ASP A 120 1.51 30.19 -8.89
C ASP A 120 1.25 30.10 -7.35
N ASP A 121 2.16 29.70 -6.45
CA ASP A 121 3.61 29.82 -6.34
C ASP A 121 4.14 28.69 -5.43
N ASP A 122 5.28 28.09 -5.80
CA ASP A 122 6.47 27.92 -4.94
C ASP A 122 7.39 26.86 -5.58
N ASP A 123 8.53 27.36 -6.06
CA ASP A 123 9.74 26.58 -6.32
C ASP A 123 10.18 25.92 -4.99
N ASP A 124 9.66 24.74 -4.68
CA ASP A 124 10.36 23.80 -3.84
C ASP A 124 10.53 22.47 -4.58
N GLN A 125 11.77 22.29 -5.01
CA GLN A 125 12.32 21.10 -5.61
C GLN A 125 12.34 19.96 -4.59
N ASP A 126 11.20 19.31 -4.35
CA ASP A 126 11.18 17.96 -3.82
C ASP A 126 10.59 17.01 -4.87
N SER A 127 11.49 16.48 -5.68
CA SER A 127 11.23 15.34 -6.54
C SER A 127 10.98 14.10 -5.68
N VAL A 128 9.76 13.94 -5.16
CA VAL A 128 9.30 12.60 -4.78
C VAL A 128 8.93 11.91 -6.08
N THR A 129 9.84 11.08 -6.57
CA THR A 129 9.56 10.22 -7.71
C THR A 129 8.42 9.28 -7.33
N MET A 130 7.47 9.09 -8.27
CA MET A 130 6.39 8.10 -8.20
C MET A 130 6.89 6.65 -7.99
N GLU A 131 8.21 6.43 -7.95
CA GLU A 131 8.82 5.16 -7.56
C GLU A 131 8.64 4.81 -6.08
N GLN A 132 8.29 5.77 -5.21
CA GLN A 132 8.14 5.51 -3.77
C GLN A 132 6.71 5.20 -3.30
N VAL A 133 5.72 5.26 -4.20
CA VAL A 133 4.31 5.01 -3.87
C VAL A 133 3.92 3.54 -4.05
N PHE A 134 4.65 2.80 -4.88
CA PHE A 134 4.27 1.43 -5.28
C PHE A 134 5.32 0.35 -4.99
N SER A 135 6.37 0.66 -4.22
CA SER A 135 7.32 -0.36 -3.73
C SER A 135 7.02 -0.81 -2.31
#